data_AF-A0A354EIA3-F1
#
_entry.id   AF-A0A354EIA3-F1
#
_cell.length_a   1.000
_cell.length_b   1.000
_cell.length_c   1.000
_cell.angle_alpha   90.00
_cell.angle_beta   90.00
_cell.angle_gamma   90.00
#
_symmetry.space_group_name_H-M   'P 1'
#
loop_
_entity.id
_entity.type
_entity.pdbx_description
1 polymer ?
#
loop_
_entity_poly.entity_id
_entity_poly.type
_entity_poly.pdbx_seq_one_letter_code
_entity_poly.pdbx_strand_id
1 'polypeptide(L)'
;MVEKEMGKLLHMFKEGSSPKKGESINIQGDNNQVAGRDIVNNINRREVIVRPFQPGPEHISSAQAKKLQDLIYKAADREAAGDLDKIGSKRAKWWTRLRNHYGVSTYREIPYHRGEDAIKWLQQQIAINRPKIRRADNQSWRNDHYKGIWAKARELNMPKGEVYALVKERLEKQVVSLKQLGERDLKKLYQIIMKL
;
A
#
# COMPACT_ATOMS: atom_id res chain seq x y z
N MET A 1 0.40 55.31 -33.92
CA MET A 1 -0.04 54.98 -32.54
C MET A 1 0.71 53.79 -31.93
N VAL A 2 1.32 52.91 -32.74
CA VAL A 2 2.07 51.72 -32.28
C VAL A 2 3.46 52.03 -31.68
N GLU A 3 4.19 53.03 -32.20
CA GLU A 3 5.52 53.38 -31.67
C GLU A 3 5.51 53.96 -30.25
N LYS A 4 4.45 54.69 -29.89
CA LYS A 4 4.28 55.25 -28.54
C LYS A 4 4.06 54.17 -27.48
N GLU A 5 3.40 53.05 -27.84
CA GLU A 5 3.23 51.92 -26.92
C GLU A 5 4.51 51.09 -26.80
N MET A 6 5.25 50.92 -27.90
CA MET A 6 6.53 50.21 -27.89
C MET A 6 7.58 50.94 -27.03
N GLY A 7 7.62 52.27 -27.10
CA GLY A 7 8.48 53.10 -26.23
C GLY A 7 8.10 53.02 -24.74
N LYS A 8 6.80 52.89 -24.43
CA LYS A 8 6.31 52.73 -23.04
C LYS A 8 6.57 51.34 -22.48
N LEU A 9 6.50 50.30 -23.31
CA LEU A 9 6.90 48.92 -22.98
C LEU A 9 8.41 48.82 -22.72
N LEU A 10 9.24 49.44 -23.56
CA LEU A 10 10.70 49.49 -23.37
C LEU A 10 11.10 50.21 -22.07
N HIS A 11 10.38 51.26 -21.67
CA HIS A 11 10.63 51.95 -20.42
C HIS A 11 10.24 51.11 -19.18
N MET A 12 9.15 50.34 -19.25
CA MET A 12 8.70 49.46 -18.17
C MET A 12 9.64 48.27 -17.92
N PHE A 13 10.29 47.72 -18.96
CA PHE A 13 11.24 46.60 -18.78
C PHE A 13 12.61 47.03 -18.23
N LYS A 14 13.00 48.30 -18.40
CA LYS A 14 14.33 48.79 -17.97
C LYS A 14 14.40 49.16 -16.49
N GLU A 15 13.28 49.53 -15.87
CA GLU A 15 13.24 49.98 -14.47
C GLU A 15 13.11 48.85 -13.44
N GLY A 16 12.65 47.66 -13.84
CA GLY A 16 12.40 46.54 -12.92
C GLY A 16 13.57 45.59 -12.67
N SER A 17 14.68 45.72 -13.40
CA SER A 17 15.84 44.81 -13.27
C SER A 17 17.13 45.59 -13.00
N SER A 18 17.17 46.26 -11.85
CA SER A 18 18.48 46.53 -11.24
C SER A 18 19.10 45.17 -10.88
N PRO A 19 20.28 44.79 -11.42
CA PRO A 19 20.96 43.60 -10.93
C PRO A 19 21.18 43.81 -9.43
N LYS A 20 20.67 42.91 -8.59
CA LYS A 20 21.02 42.91 -7.17
C LYS A 20 22.55 42.88 -7.12
N LYS A 21 23.15 43.93 -6.56
CA LYS A 21 24.59 44.06 -6.36
C LYS A 21 25.03 42.77 -5.66
N GLY A 22 25.67 41.86 -6.40
CA GLY A 22 26.25 40.67 -5.80
C GLY A 22 27.23 41.14 -4.74
N GLU A 23 27.15 40.56 -3.54
CA GLU A 23 28.16 40.84 -2.52
C GLU A 23 29.52 40.51 -3.10
N SER A 24 30.42 41.50 -3.13
CA SER A 24 31.78 41.29 -3.58
C SER A 24 32.53 40.55 -2.48
N ILE A 25 32.67 39.23 -2.64
CA ILE A 25 33.44 38.39 -1.71
C ILE A 25 34.88 38.38 -2.20
N ASN A 26 35.77 39.06 -1.48
CA ASN A 26 37.20 39.07 -1.77
C ASN A 26 37.89 37.94 -0.99
N ILE A 27 38.56 37.03 -1.69
CA ILE A 27 39.09 35.78 -1.12
C ILE A 27 40.58 35.71 -1.43
N GLN A 28 41.41 35.51 -0.41
CA GLN A 28 42.86 35.39 -0.54
C GLN A 28 43.35 34.12 0.17
N GLY A 29 44.07 33.24 -0.54
CA GLY A 29 44.59 31.96 -0.05
C GLY A 29 44.14 30.75 -0.89
N ASP A 30 44.63 29.56 -0.55
CA ASP A 30 44.39 28.30 -1.27
C ASP A 30 43.37 27.39 -0.54
N ASN A 31 42.63 26.55 -1.30
CA ASN A 31 41.56 25.63 -0.87
C ASN A 31 40.26 26.27 -0.31
N ASN A 32 39.88 27.45 -0.81
CA ASN A 32 38.66 28.13 -0.39
C ASN A 32 37.40 27.55 -1.06
N GLN A 33 36.32 27.36 -0.29
CA GLN A 33 34.99 27.00 -0.81
C GLN A 33 34.00 28.13 -0.51
N VAL A 34 33.34 28.66 -1.54
CA VAL A 34 32.39 29.78 -1.42
C VAL A 34 31.11 29.49 -2.19
N ALA A 35 29.96 29.66 -1.52
CA ALA A 35 28.64 29.57 -2.13
C ALA A 35 27.75 30.71 -1.62
N GLY A 36 26.81 31.18 -2.45
CA GLY A 36 25.86 32.23 -2.07
C GLY A 36 24.71 31.78 -1.15
N ARG A 37 24.73 30.51 -0.72
CA ARG A 37 23.85 29.85 0.27
C ARG A 37 24.66 28.68 0.88
N ASP A 38 24.04 27.58 1.29
CA ASP A 38 24.74 26.54 2.06
C ASP A 38 25.75 25.70 1.25
N ILE A 39 26.93 25.49 1.85
CA ILE A 39 27.92 24.50 1.41
C ILE A 39 27.74 23.22 2.22
N VAL A 40 27.25 22.15 1.59
CA VAL A 40 27.10 20.83 2.24
C VAL A 40 28.27 19.94 1.87
N ASN A 41 29.26 19.88 2.77
CA ASN A 41 30.44 19.06 2.62
C ASN A 41 30.23 17.64 3.20
N ASN A 42 29.95 16.67 2.33
CA ASN A 42 29.83 15.25 2.71
C ASN A 42 31.18 14.53 2.87
N ILE A 43 32.18 15.21 3.43
CA ILE A 43 33.59 14.78 3.42
C ILE A 43 33.83 13.51 4.28
N ASN A 44 32.89 13.17 5.18
CA ASN A 44 32.99 12.00 6.08
C ASN A 44 31.77 11.08 6.03
N ARG A 45 31.02 11.03 4.92
CA ARG A 45 29.86 10.13 4.83
C ARG A 45 30.34 8.68 4.80
N ARG A 46 30.30 8.00 5.94
CA ARG A 46 30.50 6.55 6.01
C ARG A 46 29.40 5.88 5.19
N GLU A 47 29.78 5.15 4.13
CA GLU A 47 28.85 4.26 3.47
C GLU A 47 28.44 3.18 4.47
N VAL A 48 27.18 3.23 4.91
CA VAL A 48 26.62 2.15 5.71
C VAL A 48 26.43 0.96 4.78
N ILE A 49 27.39 0.05 4.75
CA ILE A 49 27.27 -1.22 4.04
C ILE A 49 26.27 -2.09 4.83
N VAL A 50 24.99 -1.98 4.51
CA VAL A 50 23.96 -2.88 5.04
C VAL A 50 24.09 -4.22 4.31
N ARG A 51 24.64 -5.23 4.97
CA ARG A 51 24.64 -6.60 4.42
C ARG A 51 23.22 -7.16 4.53
N PRO A 52 22.52 -7.42 3.41
CA PRO A 52 21.18 -7.98 3.48
C PRO A 52 21.25 -9.39 4.07
N PHE A 53 20.32 -9.69 4.97
CA PHE A 53 20.15 -11.03 5.51
C PHE A 53 19.93 -12.05 4.38
N GLN A 54 20.73 -13.12 4.40
CA GLN A 54 20.63 -14.23 3.46
C GLN A 54 19.94 -15.41 4.15
N PRO A 55 18.70 -15.77 3.78
CA PRO A 55 18.00 -16.89 4.38
C PRO A 55 18.69 -18.22 4.03
N GLY A 56 19.11 -18.95 5.06
CA GLY A 56 19.54 -20.34 4.95
C GLY A 56 18.38 -21.35 4.93
N PRO A 57 18.66 -22.66 4.80
CA PRO A 57 17.65 -23.73 4.75
C PRO A 57 16.73 -23.81 5.98
N GLU A 58 17.18 -23.33 7.13
CA GLU A 58 16.44 -23.25 8.39
C GLU A 58 15.34 -22.17 8.38
N HIS A 59 15.36 -21.28 7.40
CA HIS A 59 14.42 -20.18 7.23
C HIS A 59 13.34 -20.50 6.20
N ILE A 60 12.29 -19.68 6.16
CA ILE A 60 11.22 -19.84 5.17
C ILE A 60 11.76 -19.91 3.74
N SER A 61 11.15 -20.79 2.94
CA SER A 61 11.50 -20.92 1.53
C SER A 61 11.20 -19.63 0.75
N SER A 62 11.89 -19.43 -0.37
CA SER A 62 11.62 -18.31 -1.29
C SER A 62 10.15 -18.26 -1.73
N ALA A 63 9.53 -19.41 -1.97
CA ALA A 63 8.11 -19.51 -2.33
C ALA A 63 7.18 -19.01 -1.21
N GLN A 64 7.44 -19.40 0.05
CA GLN A 64 6.68 -18.91 1.20
C GLN A 64 6.88 -17.42 1.43
N ALA A 65 8.13 -16.94 1.35
CA ALA A 65 8.48 -15.53 1.43
C ALA A 65 7.73 -14.70 0.38
N LYS A 66 7.66 -15.18 -0.86
CA LYS A 66 6.92 -14.55 -1.94
C LYS A 66 5.41 -14.51 -1.66
N LYS A 67 4.84 -15.60 -1.16
CA LYS A 67 3.42 -15.68 -0.80
C LYS A 67 3.06 -14.69 0.31
N LEU A 68 3.91 -14.52 1.32
CA LEU A 68 3.75 -13.51 2.37
C LEU A 68 3.80 -12.09 1.79
N GLN A 69 4.76 -11.81 0.90
CA GLN A 69 4.86 -10.52 0.22
C GLN A 69 3.59 -10.21 -0.57
N ASP A 70 3.12 -11.14 -1.38
CA ASP A 70 1.93 -10.93 -2.22
C ASP A 70 0.68 -10.70 -1.38
N LEU A 71 0.54 -11.40 -0.24
CA LEU A 71 -0.55 -11.18 0.71
C LEU A 71 -0.50 -9.79 1.34
N ILE A 72 0.68 -9.34 1.78
CA ILE A 72 0.85 -7.99 2.36
C ILE A 72 0.57 -6.91 1.32
N TYR A 73 1.05 -7.07 0.09
CA TYR A 73 0.85 -6.09 -0.96
C TYR A 73 -0.64 -5.99 -1.30
N LYS A 74 -1.31 -7.12 -1.52
CA LYS A 74 -2.77 -7.15 -1.73
C LYS A 74 -3.53 -6.51 -0.56
N ALA A 75 -3.13 -6.76 0.69
CA ALA A 75 -3.78 -6.18 1.85
C ALA A 75 -3.57 -4.66 1.96
N ALA A 76 -2.35 -4.19 1.74
CA ALA A 76 -2.00 -2.79 1.80
C ALA A 76 -2.64 -1.98 0.66
N ASP A 77 -2.64 -2.51 -0.55
CA ASP A 77 -3.27 -1.87 -1.72
C ASP A 77 -4.78 -1.72 -1.50
N ARG A 78 -5.43 -2.74 -0.93
CA ARG A 78 -6.85 -2.68 -0.52
C ARG A 78 -7.10 -1.63 0.57
N GLU A 79 -6.23 -1.55 1.57
CA GLU A 79 -6.34 -0.53 2.63
C GLU A 79 -6.08 0.90 2.15
N ALA A 80 -5.25 1.05 1.11
CA ALA A 80 -4.98 2.33 0.49
C ALA A 80 -6.15 2.81 -0.37
N ALA A 81 -7.03 1.90 -0.84
CA ALA A 81 -8.18 2.22 -1.68
C ALA A 81 -7.80 3.08 -2.92
N GLY A 82 -6.61 2.85 -3.48
CA GLY A 82 -6.08 3.61 -4.62
C GLY A 82 -5.26 4.85 -4.26
N ASP A 83 -5.12 5.20 -2.97
CA ASP A 83 -4.26 6.29 -2.51
C ASP A 83 -2.78 5.86 -2.55
N LEU A 84 -2.08 6.28 -3.60
CA LEU A 84 -0.67 5.94 -3.84
C LEU A 84 0.27 6.50 -2.76
N ASP A 85 -0.06 7.63 -2.14
CA ASP A 85 0.79 8.22 -1.10
C ASP A 85 0.77 7.39 0.19
N LYS A 86 -0.38 6.77 0.48
CA LYS A 86 -0.54 5.94 1.68
C LYS A 86 -0.06 4.50 1.50
N ILE A 87 0.07 4.00 0.28
CA ILE A 87 0.38 2.58 0.00
C ILE A 87 1.67 2.11 0.67
N GLY A 88 2.72 2.93 0.64
CA GLY A 88 4.01 2.63 1.26
C GLY A 88 3.90 2.50 2.79
N SER A 89 3.21 3.45 3.43
CA SER A 89 2.94 3.42 4.87
C SER A 89 2.11 2.20 5.27
N LYS A 90 1.11 1.81 4.47
CA LYS A 90 0.30 0.61 4.71
C LYS A 90 1.13 -0.67 4.62
N ARG A 91 1.97 -0.81 3.59
CA ARG A 91 2.88 -1.96 3.45
C ARG A 91 3.82 -2.04 4.65
N ALA A 92 4.44 -0.92 5.05
CA ALA A 92 5.33 -0.86 6.21
C ALA A 92 4.62 -1.32 7.50
N LYS A 93 3.38 -0.88 7.74
CA LYS A 93 2.57 -1.31 8.89
C LYS A 93 2.33 -2.81 8.91
N TRP A 94 1.97 -3.41 7.77
CA TRP A 94 1.76 -4.85 7.66
C TRP A 94 3.05 -5.64 7.90
N TRP A 95 4.17 -5.18 7.35
CA TRP A 95 5.48 -5.79 7.61
C TRP A 95 5.87 -5.74 9.08
N THR A 96 5.67 -4.60 9.75
CA THR A 96 5.95 -4.47 11.18
C THR A 96 5.09 -5.43 12.01
N ARG A 97 3.80 -5.58 11.69
CA ARG A 97 2.93 -6.54 12.38
C ARG A 97 3.43 -7.98 12.26
N LEU A 98 3.78 -8.40 11.05
CA LEU A 98 4.27 -9.77 10.80
C LEU A 98 5.56 -10.02 11.59
N ARG A 99 6.53 -9.12 11.48
CA ARG A 99 7.81 -9.23 12.19
C ARG A 99 7.66 -9.26 13.70
N ASN A 100 6.84 -8.36 14.25
CA ASN A 100 6.60 -8.28 15.69
C ASN A 100 5.91 -9.55 16.21
N HIS A 101 5.02 -10.17 15.43
CA HIS A 101 4.36 -11.41 15.83
C HIS A 101 5.34 -12.59 15.95
N TYR A 102 6.30 -12.68 15.02
CA TYR A 102 7.31 -13.74 15.02
C TYR A 102 8.60 -13.37 15.77
N GLY A 103 8.72 -12.16 16.30
CA GLY A 103 9.91 -11.70 17.03
C GLY A 103 11.16 -11.59 16.17
N VAL A 104 11.03 -11.33 14.87
CA VAL A 104 12.14 -11.34 13.90
C VAL A 104 12.48 -9.95 13.38
N SER A 105 13.73 -9.73 12.99
CA SER A 105 14.19 -8.45 12.42
C SER A 105 13.72 -8.27 10.97
N THR A 106 13.65 -9.37 10.23
CA THR A 106 13.11 -9.44 8.87
C THR A 106 12.19 -10.65 8.72
N TYR A 107 11.17 -10.54 7.88
CA TYR A 107 10.24 -11.66 7.63
C TYR A 107 10.95 -12.89 7.04
N ARG A 108 12.14 -12.71 6.44
CA ARG A 108 12.95 -13.81 5.91
C ARG A 108 13.64 -14.63 7.00
N GLU A 109 13.72 -14.11 8.23
CA GLU A 109 14.24 -14.85 9.40
C GLU A 109 13.18 -15.76 10.03
N ILE A 110 11.95 -15.77 9.52
CA ILE A 110 10.93 -16.70 10.03
C ILE A 110 11.46 -18.13 9.82
N PRO A 111 11.45 -19.00 10.85
CA PRO A 111 11.88 -20.38 10.72
C PRO A 111 11.02 -21.14 9.70
N TYR A 112 11.62 -22.06 8.95
CA TYR A 112 10.96 -22.84 7.90
C TYR A 112 9.66 -23.51 8.39
N HIS A 113 9.73 -24.16 9.56
CA HIS A 113 8.61 -24.86 10.17
C HIS A 113 7.41 -23.95 10.53
N ARG A 114 7.63 -22.63 10.63
CA ARG A 114 6.58 -21.63 10.87
C ARG A 114 6.09 -20.93 9.60
N GLY A 115 6.61 -21.29 8.42
CA GLY A 115 6.25 -20.62 7.16
C GLY A 115 4.76 -20.70 6.83
N GLU A 116 4.16 -21.90 6.91
CA GLU A 116 2.72 -22.09 6.67
C GLU A 116 1.86 -21.43 7.75
N ASP A 117 2.31 -21.45 9.00
CA ASP A 117 1.66 -20.77 10.11
C ASP A 117 1.62 -19.24 9.87
N ALA A 118 2.74 -18.65 9.45
CA ALA A 118 2.83 -17.23 9.09
C ALA A 118 1.87 -16.83 7.98
N ILE A 119 1.71 -17.67 6.96
CA ILE A 119 0.76 -17.45 5.88
C ILE A 119 -0.68 -17.47 6.42
N LYS A 120 -1.04 -18.48 7.22
CA LYS A 120 -2.39 -18.61 7.79
C LYS A 120 -2.71 -17.47 8.73
N TRP A 121 -1.79 -17.12 9.63
CA TRP A 121 -1.93 -15.99 10.53
C TRP A 121 -2.15 -14.69 9.76
N LEU A 122 -1.36 -14.42 8.73
CA LEU A 122 -1.51 -13.22 7.91
C LEU A 122 -2.87 -13.17 7.21
N GLN A 123 -3.33 -14.29 6.65
CA GLN A 123 -4.67 -14.38 6.05
C GLN A 123 -5.79 -14.08 7.07
N GLN A 124 -5.67 -14.60 8.29
CA GLN A 124 -6.61 -14.31 9.38
C GLN A 124 -6.60 -12.82 9.73
N GLN A 125 -5.41 -12.20 9.88
CA GLN A 125 -5.29 -10.77 10.18
C GLN A 125 -5.89 -9.89 9.07
N ILE A 126 -5.72 -10.28 7.81
CA ILE A 126 -6.35 -9.59 6.66
C ILE A 126 -7.87 -9.69 6.75
N ALA A 127 -8.41 -10.87 7.07
CA ALA A 127 -9.84 -11.07 7.25
C ALA A 127 -10.42 -10.22 8.40
N ILE A 128 -9.70 -10.12 9.53
CA ILE A 128 -10.08 -9.29 10.69
C ILE A 128 -10.11 -7.80 10.32
N ASN A 129 -9.15 -7.30 9.51
CA ASN A 129 -9.08 -5.90 9.12
C ASN A 129 -10.04 -5.52 7.97
N ARG A 130 -10.64 -6.50 7.28
CA ARG A 130 -11.57 -6.31 6.16
C ARG A 130 -12.77 -5.37 6.41
N PRO A 131 -13.37 -5.28 7.62
CA PRO A 131 -14.46 -4.35 7.90
C PRO A 131 -14.08 -2.87 7.76
N LYS A 132 -12.80 -2.51 7.88
CA LYS A 132 -12.33 -1.12 7.67
C LYS A 132 -12.44 -0.72 6.20
N ILE A 133 -12.17 -1.66 5.28
CA ILE A 133 -12.29 -1.43 3.83
C ILE A 133 -13.73 -1.14 3.45
N ARG A 134 -14.74 -1.74 4.09
CA ARG A 134 -16.17 -1.48 3.80
C ARG A 134 -16.52 0.02 3.78
N ARG A 135 -15.90 0.81 4.67
CA ARG A 135 -16.15 2.25 4.79
C ARG A 135 -15.35 3.10 3.78
N ALA A 136 -14.18 2.62 3.36
CA ALA A 136 -13.28 3.35 2.48
C ALA A 136 -13.49 3.00 0.99
N ASP A 137 -13.72 1.73 0.69
CA ASP A 137 -13.96 1.19 -0.65
C ASP A 137 -14.99 0.05 -0.57
N ASN A 138 -16.26 0.43 -0.67
CA ASN A 138 -17.38 -0.51 -0.60
C ASN A 138 -17.40 -1.48 -1.80
N GLN A 139 -16.96 -1.03 -2.98
CA GLN A 139 -17.02 -1.87 -4.17
C GLN A 139 -16.04 -3.03 -4.09
N SER A 140 -14.79 -2.76 -3.66
CA SER A 140 -13.80 -3.81 -3.39
C SER A 140 -14.26 -4.76 -2.29
N TRP A 141 -14.87 -4.22 -1.21
CA TRP A 141 -15.47 -5.03 -0.15
C TRP A 141 -16.54 -6.00 -0.67
N ARG A 142 -17.48 -5.54 -1.52
CA ARG A 142 -18.50 -6.40 -2.14
C ARG A 142 -17.89 -7.44 -3.07
N ASN A 143 -16.96 -7.03 -3.92
CA ASN A 143 -16.26 -7.93 -4.85
C ASN A 143 -15.56 -9.07 -4.13
N ASP A 144 -14.87 -8.79 -3.02
CA ASP A 144 -14.23 -9.84 -2.23
C ASP A 144 -15.27 -10.79 -1.62
N HIS A 145 -16.46 -10.31 -1.21
CA HIS A 145 -17.51 -11.17 -0.64
C HIS A 145 -18.08 -12.10 -1.71
N TYR A 146 -18.36 -11.56 -2.91
CA TYR A 146 -18.78 -12.39 -4.04
C TYR A 146 -17.73 -13.45 -4.38
N LYS A 147 -16.46 -13.07 -4.48
CA LYS A 147 -15.37 -14.02 -4.79
C LYS A 147 -15.29 -15.14 -3.77
N GLY A 148 -15.35 -14.83 -2.47
CA GLY A 148 -15.28 -15.84 -1.43
C GLY A 148 -16.51 -16.75 -1.39
N ILE A 149 -17.71 -16.21 -1.56
CA ILE A 149 -18.94 -17.00 -1.69
C ILE A 149 -18.82 -18.00 -2.85
N TRP A 150 -18.45 -17.52 -4.04
CA TRP A 150 -18.35 -18.39 -5.21
C TRP A 150 -17.17 -19.37 -5.15
N ALA A 151 -16.06 -19.00 -4.52
CA ALA A 151 -14.94 -19.91 -4.31
C ALA A 151 -15.35 -21.09 -3.41
N LYS A 152 -15.94 -20.79 -2.25
CA LYS A 152 -16.40 -21.82 -1.30
C LYS A 152 -17.56 -22.64 -1.86
N ALA A 153 -18.49 -22.02 -2.60
CA ALA A 153 -19.55 -22.76 -3.29
C ALA A 153 -18.97 -23.76 -4.31
N ARG A 154 -17.94 -23.39 -5.06
CA ARG A 154 -17.24 -24.31 -5.98
C ARG A 154 -16.53 -25.44 -5.23
N GLU A 155 -15.88 -25.15 -4.10
CA GLU A 155 -15.25 -26.18 -3.26
C GLU A 155 -16.29 -27.20 -2.76
N LEU A 156 -17.51 -26.77 -2.48
CA LEU A 156 -18.62 -27.62 -2.03
C LEU A 156 -19.44 -28.25 -3.18
N ASN A 157 -19.02 -28.07 -4.45
CA ASN A 157 -19.80 -28.46 -5.64
C ASN A 157 -21.24 -27.93 -5.66
N MET A 158 -21.48 -26.80 -5.00
CA MET A 158 -22.79 -26.18 -4.87
C MET A 158 -23.14 -25.43 -6.17
N PRO A 159 -24.18 -25.85 -6.91
CA PRO A 159 -24.62 -25.16 -8.11
C PRO A 159 -25.17 -23.77 -7.76
N LYS A 160 -25.17 -22.89 -8.77
CA LYS A 160 -25.65 -21.51 -8.63
C LYS A 160 -27.02 -21.44 -7.95
N GLY A 161 -27.97 -22.29 -8.36
CA GLY A 161 -29.33 -22.34 -7.80
C GLY A 161 -29.38 -22.57 -6.29
N GLU A 162 -28.53 -23.44 -5.75
CA GLU A 162 -28.47 -23.72 -4.31
C GLU A 162 -27.98 -22.51 -3.51
N VAL A 163 -27.04 -21.73 -4.05
CA VAL A 163 -26.62 -20.47 -3.41
C VAL A 163 -27.79 -19.50 -3.30
N TYR A 164 -28.66 -19.40 -4.32
CA TYR A 164 -29.85 -18.56 -4.25
C TYR A 164 -30.95 -19.15 -3.36
N ALA A 165 -31.06 -20.47 -3.29
CA ALA A 165 -31.95 -21.15 -2.35
C ALA A 165 -31.56 -20.83 -0.90
N LEU A 166 -30.26 -20.85 -0.57
CA LEU A 166 -29.76 -20.41 0.74
C LEU A 166 -30.08 -18.95 1.05
N VAL A 167 -30.05 -18.06 0.06
CA VAL A 167 -30.46 -16.67 0.26
C VAL A 167 -31.96 -16.59 0.59
N LYS A 168 -32.79 -17.36 -0.11
CA LYS A 168 -34.23 -17.41 0.16
C LYS A 168 -34.52 -17.99 1.55
N GLU A 169 -33.86 -19.09 1.92
CA GLU A 169 -34.08 -19.80 3.17
C GLU A 169 -33.56 -19.02 4.39
N ARG A 170 -32.33 -18.50 4.32
CA ARG A 170 -31.64 -17.92 5.49
C ARG A 170 -31.76 -16.41 5.61
N LEU A 171 -32.10 -15.72 4.53
CA LEU A 171 -32.23 -14.26 4.51
C LEU A 171 -33.63 -13.80 4.13
N GLU A 172 -34.57 -14.72 3.87
CA GLU A 172 -35.97 -14.44 3.50
C GLU A 172 -36.09 -13.48 2.32
N LYS A 173 -35.11 -13.51 1.40
CA LYS A 173 -35.04 -12.62 0.25
C LYS A 173 -34.95 -13.41 -1.04
N GLN A 174 -35.73 -12.99 -2.02
CA GLN A 174 -35.63 -13.50 -3.37
C GLN A 174 -34.91 -12.47 -4.24
N VAL A 175 -33.74 -12.85 -4.75
CA VAL A 175 -32.91 -12.00 -5.59
C VAL A 175 -32.52 -12.74 -6.86
N VAL A 176 -32.51 -12.04 -7.99
CA VAL A 176 -32.03 -12.57 -9.28
C VAL A 176 -30.50 -12.50 -9.33
N SER A 177 -29.91 -11.56 -8.57
CA SER A 177 -28.49 -11.35 -8.48
C SER A 177 -28.05 -11.08 -7.04
N LEU A 178 -26.94 -11.67 -6.61
CA LEU A 178 -26.31 -11.34 -5.32
C LEU A 178 -25.95 -9.86 -5.21
N LYS A 179 -25.84 -9.14 -6.34
CA LYS A 179 -25.63 -7.68 -6.36
C LYS A 179 -26.79 -6.88 -5.76
N GLN A 180 -28.00 -7.44 -5.78
CA GLN A 180 -29.20 -6.82 -5.20
C GLN A 180 -29.23 -6.93 -3.67
N LEU A 181 -28.38 -7.78 -3.07
CA LEU A 181 -28.29 -7.88 -1.62
C LEU A 181 -27.60 -6.64 -1.05
N GLY A 182 -28.19 -6.10 0.01
CA GLY A 182 -27.55 -5.06 0.83
C GLY A 182 -26.32 -5.60 1.55
N GLU A 183 -25.47 -4.69 2.05
CA GLU A 183 -24.21 -5.06 2.70
C GLU A 183 -24.38 -6.01 3.90
N ARG A 184 -25.39 -5.78 4.73
CA ARG A 184 -25.66 -6.61 5.91
C ARG A 184 -25.99 -8.05 5.51
N ASP A 185 -26.80 -8.22 4.49
CA ASP A 185 -27.27 -9.52 4.02
C ASP A 185 -26.15 -10.27 3.27
N LEU A 186 -25.38 -9.55 2.45
CA LEU A 186 -24.21 -10.12 1.77
C LEU A 186 -23.17 -10.62 2.77
N LYS A 187 -22.94 -9.87 3.86
CA LYS A 187 -22.04 -10.30 4.95
C LYS A 187 -22.57 -11.53 5.66
N LYS A 188 -23.87 -11.58 5.98
CA LYS A 188 -24.50 -12.75 6.63
C LYS A 188 -24.39 -13.99 5.75
N LEU A 189 -24.72 -13.89 4.46
CA LEU A 189 -24.59 -15.00 3.51
C LEU A 189 -23.15 -15.53 3.45
N TYR A 190 -22.17 -14.63 3.33
CA TYR A 190 -20.75 -15.00 3.33
C TYR A 190 -20.37 -15.76 4.60
N GLN A 191 -20.82 -15.30 5.77
CA GLN A 191 -20.54 -15.97 7.05
C GLN A 191 -21.18 -17.35 7.15
N ILE A 192 -22.39 -17.53 6.59
CA ILE A 192 -23.07 -18.82 6.56
C ILE A 192 -22.28 -19.80 5.67
N ILE A 193 -21.97 -19.41 4.43
CA ILE A 193 -21.28 -20.27 3.47
C ILE A 193 -19.87 -20.65 3.93
N MET A 194 -19.15 -19.73 4.58
CA MET A 194 -17.82 -20.02 5.12
C MET A 194 -17.84 -20.98 6.31
N LYS A 195 -19.00 -21.21 6.93
CA LYS A 195 -19.20 -22.18 8.02
C LYS A 195 -19.72 -23.54 7.55
N LEU A 196 -20.10 -23.67 6.28
CA LEU A 196 -20.44 -24.94 5.63
C LEU A 196 -19.16 -25.72 5.29
#